data_AF-A0AAN6ZRT7-F1
#
_entry.id   AF-A0AAN6ZRT7-F1
#
_cell.length_a   1.000
_cell.length_b   1.000
_cell.length_c   1.000
_cell.angle_alpha   90.00
_cell.angle_beta   90.00
_cell.angle_gamma   90.00
#
_symmetry.space_group_name_H-M   'P 1'
#
loop_
_entity.id
_entity.type
_entity.pdbx_description
1 polymer ?
#
loop_
_entity_poly.entity_id
_entity_poly.type
_entity_poly.pdbx_seq_one_letter_code
_entity_poly.pdbx_strand_id
1 'polypeptide(L)'
;MPARRPPRPLAEDRPYNADFIRRFTQREAAKRIAKRPEALMAEQRAALRKQLEDTQFLMPDYADKTKVNIAGMLRKWKRYCESAKLGGTWRDVMHKANRAMAMDFLEHLCQTCRIKSWASSWQYFRQYKQLYTSVTGRYMDRNDSREVQKVRFQTPAYRHISFEATPLFERIVSCSFSEEDSCR
;
A
#
# COMPACT_ATOMS: atom_id res chain seq x y z
N MET A 1 -12.46 54.01 32.92
CA MET A 1 -11.76 53.01 32.09
C MET A 1 -10.93 52.12 33.01
N PRO A 2 -11.20 50.81 33.14
CA PRO A 2 -10.37 49.96 34.00
C PRO A 2 -9.00 49.71 33.35
N ALA A 3 -7.96 49.69 34.19
CA ALA A 3 -6.57 49.53 33.77
C ALA A 3 -6.33 48.17 33.08
N ARG A 4 -5.55 48.18 31.99
CA ARG A 4 -5.12 46.97 31.28
C ARG A 4 -4.27 46.11 32.22
N ARG A 5 -4.60 44.81 32.32
CA ARG A 5 -3.75 43.82 33.01
C ARG A 5 -2.37 43.78 32.35
N PRO A 6 -1.28 43.64 33.12
CA PRO A 6 0.05 43.48 32.55
C PRO A 6 0.09 42.21 31.69
N PRO A 7 0.89 42.20 30.61
CA PRO A 7 1.06 41.02 29.78
C PRO A 7 1.57 39.87 30.64
N ARG A 8 0.90 38.72 30.52
CA ARG A 8 1.34 37.48 31.16
C ARG A 8 2.76 37.19 30.64
N PRO A 9 3.76 36.95 31.51
CA PRO A 9 5.10 36.60 31.06
C PRO A 9 5.01 35.45 30.06
N LEU A 10 5.57 35.64 28.86
CA LEU A 10 5.78 34.56 27.91
C LEU A 10 6.50 33.47 28.67
N ALA A 11 5.91 32.27 28.71
CA ALA A 11 6.40 31.17 29.50
C ALA A 11 7.89 30.97 29.22
N GLU A 12 8.72 31.38 30.18
CA GLU A 12 10.15 31.13 30.21
C GLU A 12 10.38 29.63 29.98
N ASP A 13 11.37 29.33 29.14
CA ASP A 13 11.86 28.00 28.77
C ASP A 13 12.02 27.11 30.02
N ARG A 14 10.99 26.32 30.33
CA ARG A 14 11.01 25.43 31.50
C ARG A 14 11.53 24.04 31.13
N PRO A 15 12.55 23.51 31.84
CA PRO A 15 13.13 22.17 31.62
C PRO A 15 12.23 21.00 32.06
N TYR A 16 10.92 21.22 32.22
CA TYR A 16 9.99 20.31 32.89
C TYR A 16 9.72 18.99 32.15
N ASN A 17 10.01 18.93 30.84
CA ASN A 17 9.78 17.73 30.04
C ASN A 17 11.03 16.87 29.82
N ALA A 18 12.22 17.37 30.19
CA ALA A 18 13.48 16.69 29.91
C ALA A 18 13.59 15.34 30.63
N ASP A 19 13.18 15.29 31.90
CA ASP A 19 13.20 14.04 32.70
C ASP A 19 12.20 13.00 32.18
N PHE A 20 11.02 13.45 31.72
CA PHE A 20 10.04 12.57 31.09
C PHE A 20 10.59 11.96 29.80
N ILE A 21 11.15 12.79 28.91
CA ILE A 21 11.74 12.33 27.64
C ILE A 21 12.89 11.36 27.89
N ARG A 22 13.75 11.62 28.89
CA ARG A 22 14.85 10.71 29.25
C ARG A 22 14.32 9.34 29.69
N ARG A 23 13.36 9.31 30.62
CA ARG A 23 12.78 8.05 31.13
C ARG A 23 12.02 7.28 30.04
N PHE A 24 11.27 7.99 29.20
CA PHE A 24 10.56 7.39 28.06
C PHE A 24 11.56 6.76 27.08
N THR A 25 12.59 7.50 26.69
CA THR A 25 13.64 7.01 25.78
C THR A 25 14.35 5.77 26.33
N GLN A 26 14.73 5.78 27.61
CA GLN A 26 15.37 4.64 28.27
C GLN A 26 14.48 3.40 28.27
N ARG A 27 13.18 3.58 28.59
CA ARG A 27 12.21 2.47 28.59
C ARG A 27 12.03 1.87 27.20
N GLU A 28 11.91 2.70 26.17
CA GLU A 28 11.80 2.22 24.79
C GLU A 28 13.08 1.56 24.29
N ALA A 29 14.25 2.06 24.67
CA ALA A 29 15.53 1.43 24.37
C ALA A 29 15.64 0.04 25.04
N ALA A 30 15.29 -0.08 26.32
CA ALA A 30 15.29 -1.35 27.04
C ALA A 30 14.33 -2.37 26.40
N LYS A 31 13.12 -1.93 26.01
CA LYS A 31 12.16 -2.80 25.28
C LYS A 31 12.73 -3.28 23.94
N ARG A 32 13.42 -2.42 23.19
CA ARG A 32 14.05 -2.79 21.91
C ARG A 32 15.17 -3.81 22.11
N ILE A 33 15.99 -3.63 23.15
CA ILE A 33 17.05 -4.59 23.50
C ILE A 33 16.44 -5.94 23.89
N ALA A 34 15.41 -5.95 24.74
CA ALA A 34 14.75 -7.18 25.17
C ALA A 34 14.06 -7.93 24.01
N LYS A 35 13.60 -7.21 22.98
CA LYS A 35 13.01 -7.80 21.76
C LYS A 35 14.04 -8.17 20.70
N ARG A 36 15.32 -7.80 20.87
CA ARG A 36 16.34 -8.03 19.85
C ARG A 36 16.69 -9.52 19.86
N PRO A 37 16.59 -10.22 18.72
CA PRO A 37 17.07 -11.59 18.63
C PRO A 37 18.59 -11.64 18.86
N GLU A 38 19.04 -12.75 19.43
CA GLU A 38 20.46 -12.97 19.69
C GLU A 38 21.28 -12.93 18.39
N ALA A 39 22.51 -12.41 18.49
CA ALA A 39 23.37 -12.28 17.32
C ALA A 39 23.83 -13.67 16.85
N LEU A 40 23.48 -14.02 15.61
CA LEU A 40 23.92 -15.29 15.01
C LEU A 40 25.45 -15.32 14.86
N MET A 41 26.06 -16.43 15.28
CA MET A 41 27.47 -16.76 15.07
C MET A 41 27.80 -16.98 13.58
N ALA A 42 29.09 -16.97 13.23
CA ALA A 42 29.55 -17.09 11.84
C ALA A 42 29.03 -18.37 11.16
N GLU A 43 29.06 -19.51 11.87
CA GLU A 43 28.57 -20.80 11.37
C GLU A 43 27.06 -20.81 11.18
N GLN A 44 26.31 -20.29 12.15
CA GLN A 44 24.85 -20.14 12.07
C GLN A 44 24.44 -19.24 10.89
N ARG A 45 25.20 -18.18 10.62
CA ARG A 45 25.02 -17.32 9.44
C ARG A 45 25.28 -18.06 8.14
N ALA A 46 26.29 -18.93 8.09
CA ALA A 46 26.59 -19.73 6.89
C ALA A 46 25.49 -20.75 6.60
N ALA A 47 24.98 -21.42 7.64
CA ALA A 47 23.84 -22.33 7.53
C ALA A 47 22.57 -21.59 7.07
N LEU A 48 22.28 -20.42 7.63
CA LEU A 48 21.14 -19.59 7.23
C LEU A 48 21.22 -19.16 5.76
N ARG A 49 22.41 -18.79 5.27
CA ARG A 49 22.57 -18.45 3.84
C ARG A 49 22.19 -19.62 2.93
N LYS A 50 22.66 -20.84 3.24
CA LYS A 50 22.29 -22.04 2.47
C LYS A 50 20.78 -22.29 2.49
N GLN A 51 20.12 -22.11 3.65
CA GLN A 51 18.66 -22.25 3.74
C GLN A 51 17.91 -21.19 2.92
N LEU A 52 18.45 -19.97 2.83
CA LEU A 52 17.82 -18.89 2.07
C LEU A 52 18.03 -18.99 0.56
N GLU A 53 19.04 -19.73 0.09
CA GLU A 53 19.26 -20.00 -1.35
C GLU A 53 18.06 -20.73 -1.98
N ASP A 54 17.44 -21.64 -1.24
CA ASP A 54 16.26 -22.39 -1.71
C ASP A 54 14.97 -21.54 -1.68
N THR A 55 14.99 -20.41 -0.96
CA THR A 55 13.81 -19.55 -0.80
C THR A 55 13.76 -18.49 -1.90
N GLN A 56 13.16 -18.85 -3.05
CA GLN A 56 13.03 -17.91 -4.18
C GLN A 56 12.15 -16.69 -3.88
N PHE A 57 11.16 -16.85 -2.99
CA PHE A 57 10.19 -15.80 -2.71
C PHE A 57 9.68 -15.84 -1.27
N LEU A 58 9.91 -14.75 -0.54
CA LEU A 58 9.38 -14.54 0.80
C LEU A 58 8.04 -13.81 0.71
N MET A 59 7.00 -14.44 1.23
CA MET A 59 5.71 -13.77 1.33
C MET A 59 5.81 -12.60 2.31
N PRO A 60 5.41 -11.38 1.93
CA PRO A 60 5.45 -10.27 2.86
C PRO A 60 4.53 -10.51 4.05
N ASP A 61 5.03 -10.24 5.26
CA ASP A 61 4.19 -10.16 6.44
C ASP A 61 3.43 -8.83 6.43
N TYR A 62 2.25 -8.87 5.81
CA TYR A 62 1.41 -7.69 5.66
C TYR A 62 0.81 -7.25 6.99
N ALA A 63 0.82 -5.94 7.25
CA ALA A 63 0.03 -5.34 8.33
C ALA A 63 -1.45 -5.70 8.18
N ASP A 64 -2.20 -5.76 9.29
CA ASP A 64 -3.59 -6.23 9.29
C ASP A 64 -4.49 -5.42 8.36
N LYS A 65 -4.31 -4.10 8.32
CA LYS A 65 -5.03 -3.23 7.38
C LYS A 65 -4.77 -3.62 5.92
N THR A 66 -3.56 -4.03 5.60
CA THR A 66 -3.20 -4.51 4.25
C THR A 66 -3.85 -5.87 3.96
N LYS A 67 -3.90 -6.80 4.94
CA LYS A 67 -4.63 -8.08 4.80
C LYS A 67 -6.11 -7.85 4.50
N VAL A 68 -6.75 -6.92 5.20
CA VAL A 68 -8.15 -6.52 4.94
C VAL A 68 -8.32 -5.98 3.52
N ASN A 69 -7.43 -5.09 3.06
CA ASN A 69 -7.47 -4.56 1.70
C ASN A 69 -7.32 -5.67 0.64
N ILE A 70 -6.41 -6.63 0.86
CA ILE A 70 -6.21 -7.79 -0.03
C ILE A 70 -7.48 -8.64 -0.10
N ALA A 71 -8.13 -8.91 1.03
CA ALA A 71 -9.37 -9.67 1.08
C ALA A 71 -10.51 -8.93 0.35
N GLY A 72 -10.60 -7.61 0.50
CA GLY A 72 -11.53 -6.77 -0.26
C GLY A 72 -11.27 -6.83 -1.77
N MET A 73 -10.01 -6.75 -2.17
CA MET A 73 -9.61 -6.86 -3.58
C MET A 73 -9.93 -8.25 -4.16
N LEU A 74 -9.73 -9.32 -3.37
CA LEU A 74 -10.08 -10.68 -3.79
C LEU A 74 -11.58 -10.80 -4.11
N ARG A 75 -12.46 -10.20 -3.30
CA ARG A 75 -13.90 -10.20 -3.60
C ARG A 75 -14.19 -9.54 -4.94
N LYS A 76 -13.53 -8.43 -5.26
CA LYS A 76 -13.71 -7.73 -6.53
C LYS A 76 -13.15 -8.51 -7.71
N TRP A 77 -12.00 -9.15 -7.54
CA TRP A 77 -11.42 -10.04 -8.55
C TRP A 77 -12.34 -11.20 -8.91
N LYS A 78 -12.97 -11.84 -7.91
CA LYS A 78 -13.94 -12.91 -8.15
C LYS A 78 -15.13 -12.44 -8.99
N ARG A 79 -15.73 -11.29 -8.63
CA ARG A 79 -16.81 -10.69 -9.42
C ARG A 79 -16.39 -10.34 -10.84
N TYR A 80 -15.17 -9.83 -11.01
CA TYR A 80 -14.62 -9.59 -12.34
C TYR A 80 -14.53 -10.88 -13.15
N CYS A 81 -13.99 -11.97 -12.58
CA CYS A 81 -13.90 -13.26 -13.26
C CYS A 81 -15.29 -13.77 -13.71
N GLU A 82 -16.31 -13.61 -12.87
CA GLU A 82 -17.70 -13.94 -13.18
C GLU A 82 -18.23 -13.06 -14.33
N SER A 83 -18.08 -11.74 -14.23
CA SER A 83 -18.58 -10.78 -15.22
C SER A 83 -17.92 -10.89 -16.60
N ALA A 84 -16.62 -11.14 -16.61
CA ALA A 84 -15.81 -11.34 -17.82
C ALA A 84 -15.89 -12.79 -18.34
N LYS A 85 -16.68 -13.65 -17.69
CA LYS A 85 -16.87 -15.07 -18.04
C LYS A 85 -15.55 -15.81 -18.22
N LEU A 86 -14.56 -15.50 -17.37
CA LEU A 86 -13.25 -16.12 -17.42
C LEU A 86 -13.39 -17.56 -16.92
N GLY A 87 -13.15 -18.52 -17.81
CA GLY A 87 -13.27 -19.94 -17.48
C GLY A 87 -12.27 -20.38 -16.40
N GLY A 88 -12.69 -21.35 -15.58
CA GLY A 88 -11.88 -21.92 -14.49
C GLY A 88 -12.12 -21.25 -13.13
N THR A 89 -11.30 -21.61 -12.14
CA THR A 89 -11.40 -20.98 -10.82
C THR A 89 -10.74 -19.60 -10.84
N TRP A 90 -11.24 -18.65 -10.04
CA TRP A 90 -10.65 -17.30 -9.92
C TRP A 90 -9.14 -17.34 -9.61
N ARG A 91 -8.66 -18.39 -8.94
CA ARG A 91 -7.25 -18.59 -8.58
C ARG A 91 -6.43 -18.95 -9.82
N ASP A 92 -6.93 -19.83 -10.67
CA ASP A 92 -6.27 -20.22 -11.92
C ASP A 92 -6.18 -19.04 -12.87
N VAL A 93 -7.24 -18.23 -12.95
CA VAL A 93 -7.25 -16.98 -13.71
C VAL A 93 -6.17 -16.03 -13.19
N MET A 94 -6.00 -15.90 -11.87
CA MET A 94 -4.94 -15.06 -11.28
C MET A 94 -3.52 -15.57 -11.61
N HIS A 95 -3.29 -16.88 -11.59
CA HIS A 95 -1.99 -17.45 -11.99
C HIS A 95 -1.66 -17.20 -13.47
N LYS A 96 -2.68 -17.07 -14.32
CA LYS A 96 -2.55 -16.75 -15.74
C LYS A 96 -2.66 -15.25 -16.05
N ALA A 97 -2.92 -14.42 -15.04
CA ALA A 97 -3.14 -12.99 -15.24
C ALA A 97 -1.87 -12.35 -15.80
N ASN A 98 -2.02 -11.70 -16.94
CA ASN A 98 -0.98 -10.95 -17.62
C ASN A 98 -1.29 -9.45 -17.54
N ARG A 99 -0.41 -8.63 -18.10
CA ARG A 99 -0.59 -7.18 -18.20
C ARG A 99 -1.99 -6.80 -18.69
N ALA A 100 -2.43 -7.35 -19.83
CA ALA A 100 -3.70 -6.99 -20.45
C ALA A 100 -4.90 -7.28 -19.51
N MET A 101 -4.89 -8.41 -18.83
CA MET A 101 -5.92 -8.76 -17.85
C MET A 101 -5.92 -7.82 -16.64
N ALA A 102 -4.74 -7.39 -16.17
CA ALA A 102 -4.66 -6.41 -15.10
C ALA A 102 -5.20 -5.02 -15.53
N MET A 103 -4.96 -4.63 -16.79
CA MET A 103 -5.52 -3.41 -17.38
C MET A 103 -7.05 -3.48 -17.46
N ASP A 104 -7.58 -4.58 -18.00
CA ASP A 104 -9.03 -4.81 -18.13
C ASP A 104 -9.73 -4.87 -16.77
N PHE A 105 -9.13 -5.56 -15.78
CA PHE A 105 -9.64 -5.58 -14.42
C PHE A 105 -9.71 -4.20 -13.78
N LEU A 106 -8.68 -3.36 -13.95
CA LEU A 106 -8.70 -1.99 -13.42
C LEU A 106 -9.76 -1.12 -14.09
N GLU A 107 -9.95 -1.26 -15.40
CA GLU A 107 -11.00 -0.58 -16.14
C GLU A 107 -12.38 -1.00 -15.60
N HIS A 108 -12.60 -2.31 -15.44
CA HIS A 108 -13.81 -2.86 -14.82
C HIS A 108 -14.03 -2.29 -13.40
N LEU A 109 -12.99 -2.20 -12.58
CA LEU A 109 -13.08 -1.58 -11.25
C LEU A 109 -13.47 -0.10 -11.32
N CYS A 110 -12.94 0.64 -12.28
CA CYS A 110 -13.28 2.06 -12.43
C CYS A 110 -14.75 2.24 -12.80
N GLN A 111 -15.27 1.37 -13.66
CA GLN A 111 -16.68 1.39 -14.07
C GLN A 111 -17.61 0.95 -12.93
N THR A 112 -17.33 -0.18 -12.28
CA THR A 112 -18.19 -0.76 -11.23
C THR A 112 -18.14 0.02 -9.93
N CYS A 113 -16.95 0.47 -9.50
CA CYS A 113 -16.79 1.25 -8.29
C CYS A 113 -16.92 2.77 -8.53
N ARG A 114 -17.32 3.19 -9.74
CA ARG A 114 -17.48 4.60 -10.15
C ARG A 114 -16.27 5.48 -9.82
N ILE A 115 -15.06 4.94 -9.96
CA ILE A 115 -13.83 5.63 -9.57
C ILE A 115 -13.52 6.71 -10.59
N LYS A 116 -13.62 7.97 -10.17
CA LYS A 116 -13.36 9.13 -11.03
C LYS A 116 -11.95 9.73 -10.89
N SER A 117 -11.18 9.35 -9.88
CA SER A 117 -9.85 9.94 -9.63
C SER A 117 -8.70 9.01 -10.04
N TRP A 118 -7.62 9.58 -10.59
CA TRP A 118 -6.41 8.83 -10.96
C TRP A 118 -5.75 8.17 -9.74
N ALA A 119 -5.64 8.95 -8.67
CA ALA A 119 -5.04 8.52 -7.41
C ALA A 119 -5.76 7.31 -6.81
N SER A 120 -7.10 7.30 -6.83
CA SER A 120 -7.90 6.17 -6.32
C SER A 120 -7.71 4.92 -7.18
N SER A 121 -7.72 5.03 -8.52
CA SER A 121 -7.44 3.88 -9.40
C SER A 121 -6.05 3.29 -9.12
N TRP A 122 -5.07 4.13 -8.81
CA TRP A 122 -3.73 3.68 -8.48
C TRP A 122 -3.65 2.94 -7.14
N GLN A 123 -4.41 3.38 -6.14
CA GLN A 123 -4.52 2.66 -4.87
C GLN A 123 -5.11 1.27 -5.06
N TYR A 124 -6.16 1.12 -5.88
CA TYR A 124 -6.71 -0.19 -6.23
C TYR A 124 -5.68 -1.06 -6.98
N PHE A 125 -4.90 -0.50 -7.90
CA PHE A 125 -3.84 -1.28 -8.53
C PHE A 125 -2.77 -1.76 -7.55
N ARG A 126 -2.37 -0.93 -6.58
CA ARG A 126 -1.44 -1.37 -5.53
C ARG A 126 -2.00 -2.52 -4.71
N GLN A 127 -3.28 -2.47 -4.36
CA GLN A 127 -3.97 -3.55 -3.65
C GLN A 127 -4.07 -4.81 -4.52
N TYR A 128 -4.33 -4.66 -5.82
CA TYR A 128 -4.31 -5.77 -6.77
C TYR A 128 -2.93 -6.41 -6.86
N LYS A 129 -1.85 -5.62 -6.91
CA LYS A 129 -0.48 -6.15 -6.87
C LYS A 129 -0.20 -6.94 -5.59
N GLN A 130 -0.70 -6.48 -4.45
CA GLN A 130 -0.58 -7.20 -3.18
C GLN A 130 -1.33 -8.54 -3.26
N LEU A 131 -2.57 -8.55 -3.77
CA LEU A 131 -3.32 -9.77 -3.99
C LEU A 131 -2.60 -10.74 -4.94
N TYR A 132 -2.15 -10.24 -6.10
CA TYR A 132 -1.41 -11.03 -7.10
C TYR A 132 -0.20 -11.70 -6.47
N THR A 133 0.56 -10.93 -5.69
CA THR A 133 1.75 -11.42 -4.99
C THR A 133 1.39 -12.51 -3.98
N SER A 134 0.34 -12.30 -3.17
CA SER A 134 -0.16 -13.28 -2.19
C SER A 134 -0.66 -14.58 -2.80
N VAL A 135 -1.24 -14.53 -4.00
CA VAL A 135 -1.82 -15.71 -4.65
C VAL A 135 -0.77 -16.46 -5.46
N THR A 136 0.05 -15.74 -6.20
CA THR A 136 0.98 -16.32 -7.18
C THR A 136 2.37 -16.58 -6.62
N GLY A 137 2.73 -16.00 -5.47
CA GLY A 137 4.08 -16.09 -4.92
C GLY A 137 5.13 -15.39 -5.80
N ARG A 138 4.71 -14.44 -6.64
CA ARG A 138 5.61 -13.67 -7.50
C ARG A 138 5.16 -12.22 -7.61
N TYR A 139 6.11 -11.31 -7.80
CA TYR A 139 5.78 -9.94 -8.14
C TYR A 139 5.31 -9.85 -9.59
N MET A 140 4.32 -8.99 -9.83
CA MET A 140 4.02 -8.57 -11.20
C MET A 140 5.23 -7.88 -11.79
N ASP A 141 5.51 -8.16 -13.06
CA ASP A 141 6.65 -7.59 -13.76
C ASP A 141 6.67 -6.05 -13.65
N ARG A 142 7.87 -5.49 -13.54
CA ARG A 142 8.06 -4.05 -13.32
C ARG A 142 7.66 -3.25 -14.55
N ASN A 143 7.94 -3.76 -15.74
CA ASN A 143 7.55 -3.13 -16.99
C ASN A 143 6.03 -3.21 -17.17
N ASP A 144 5.43 -4.38 -16.94
CA ASP A 144 3.97 -4.53 -16.98
C ASP A 144 3.27 -3.58 -16.00
N SER A 145 3.81 -3.44 -14.79
CA SER A 145 3.29 -2.50 -13.80
C SER A 145 3.36 -1.03 -14.26
N ARG A 146 4.36 -0.66 -15.08
CA ARG A 146 4.50 0.70 -15.64
C ARG A 146 3.55 0.91 -16.81
N GLU A 147 3.30 -0.11 -17.61
CA GLU A 147 2.33 -0.02 -18.70
C GLU A 147 0.90 0.04 -18.17
N VAL A 148 0.56 -0.72 -17.13
CA VAL A 148 -0.76 -0.63 -16.48
C VAL A 148 -1.04 0.77 -15.93
N GLN A 149 0.01 1.48 -15.48
CA GLN A 149 -0.06 2.90 -15.11
C GLN A 149 -0.37 3.85 -16.26
N LYS A 150 -0.46 3.38 -17.51
CA LYS A 150 -0.77 4.24 -18.65
C LYS A 150 -2.19 4.08 -19.17
N VAL A 151 -2.91 3.02 -18.77
CA VAL A 151 -4.19 2.60 -19.39
C VAL A 151 -5.22 3.71 -19.45
N ARG A 152 -5.33 4.52 -18.41
CA ARG A 152 -6.33 5.59 -18.36
C ARG A 152 -6.03 6.76 -19.31
N PHE A 153 -4.82 6.83 -19.88
CA PHE A 153 -4.50 7.78 -20.94
C PHE A 153 -4.98 7.32 -22.33
N GLN A 154 -5.54 6.10 -22.46
CA GLN A 154 -5.80 5.50 -23.78
C GLN A 154 -7.26 5.13 -24.06
N THR A 155 -8.11 4.93 -23.05
CA THR A 155 -9.54 4.65 -23.27
C THR A 155 -10.30 5.90 -23.77
N PRO A 156 -11.00 5.84 -24.93
CA PRO A 156 -11.67 7.00 -25.54
C PRO A 156 -12.72 7.65 -24.62
N ALA A 157 -13.32 6.88 -23.71
CA ALA A 157 -14.32 7.37 -22.75
C ALA A 157 -13.78 8.42 -21.76
N TYR A 158 -12.46 8.56 -21.62
CA TYR A 158 -11.81 9.51 -20.70
C TYR A 158 -10.85 10.49 -21.38
N ARG A 159 -10.72 10.46 -22.73
CA ARG A 159 -9.85 11.38 -23.48
C ARG A 159 -10.18 12.88 -23.29
N HIS A 160 -11.39 13.21 -22.85
CA HIS A 160 -11.81 14.60 -22.64
C HIS A 160 -11.45 15.18 -21.27
N ILE A 161 -10.81 14.40 -20.39
CA ILE A 161 -10.34 14.91 -19.09
C ILE A 161 -8.82 14.74 -19.08
N SER A 162 -8.12 15.88 -19.13
CA SER A 162 -6.66 16.06 -19.00
C SER A 162 -5.84 15.95 -20.30
N PHE A 163 -5.89 17.01 -21.12
CA PHE A 163 -4.74 17.44 -21.90
C PHE A 163 -4.24 18.79 -21.37
N GLU A 164 -3.79 18.79 -20.12
CA GLU A 164 -2.76 19.73 -19.68
C GLU A 164 -1.72 18.92 -18.93
N ALA A 165 -0.65 18.59 -19.66
CA ALA A 165 0.58 18.13 -19.05
C ALA A 165 1.10 19.26 -18.17
N THR A 166 0.95 19.13 -16.86
CA THR A 166 1.74 19.90 -15.89
C THR A 166 2.99 19.08 -15.58
N PRO A 167 4.19 19.47 -16.05
CA PRO A 167 5.42 18.94 -15.49
C PRO A 167 5.63 19.63 -14.13
N LEU A 168 6.03 18.85 -13.12
CA LEU A 168 6.21 19.19 -11.70
C LEU A 168 5.02 18.79 -10.82
N PHE A 169 5.20 17.78 -9.95
CA PHE A 169 5.36 18.05 -8.51
C PHE A 169 5.61 16.74 -7.74
N GLU A 170 6.79 16.67 -7.13
CA GLU A 170 6.92 16.07 -5.82
C GLU A 170 5.87 16.69 -4.89
N ARG A 171 4.82 15.96 -4.49
CA ARG A 171 4.12 16.25 -3.24
C ARG A 171 3.47 14.98 -2.69
N ILE A 172 4.17 14.42 -1.72
CA ILE A 172 3.60 13.65 -0.61
C ILE A 172 2.42 14.45 -0.05
N VAL A 173 1.22 13.86 0.06
CA VAL A 173 0.36 13.96 1.26
C VAL A 173 -0.60 12.77 1.30
N SER A 174 -0.58 12.14 2.47
CA SER A 174 -1.56 11.24 3.07
C SER A 174 -3.01 11.57 2.75
N CYS A 175 -3.71 10.64 2.09
CA CYS A 175 -5.16 10.51 2.26
C CYS A 175 -5.43 9.14 2.87
N SER A 176 -5.49 9.12 4.21
CA SER A 176 -6.24 8.12 4.95
C SER A 176 -7.70 8.35 4.62
N PHE A 177 -8.24 7.54 3.72
CA PHE A 177 -9.68 7.49 3.51
C PHE A 177 -10.16 6.09 3.82
N SER A 178 -10.79 5.99 4.99
CA SER A 178 -11.73 4.93 5.31
C SER A 178 -13.04 5.34 4.65
N GLU A 179 -13.47 4.65 3.61
CA GLU A 179 -14.89 4.58 3.29
C GLU A 179 -15.22 3.14 2.90
N GLU A 180 -16.21 2.64 3.62
CA GLU A 180 -16.82 1.34 3.50
C GLU A 180 -17.49 1.16 2.13
N ASP A 181 -17.40 -0.07 1.65
CA ASP A 181 -18.39 -0.77 0.82
C ASP A 181 -19.41 0.09 0.04
N SER A 182 -19.04 0.51 -1.17
CA SER A 182 -20.03 0.60 -2.25
C SER A 182 -19.38 0.48 -3.62
N CYS A 183 -18.97 -0.75 -3.92
CA CYS A 183 -18.86 -1.20 -5.29
C CYS A 183 -19.96 -2.25 -5.41
N ARG A 184 -21.12 -1.84 -5.93
CA ARG A 184 -22.27 -2.73 -6.15
C ARG A 184 -21.93 -3.69 -7.28
#